data_AF-A0A0C2W2N1-F1
#
_entry.id   AF-A0A0C2W2N1-F1
#
_cell.length_a   1.000
_cell.length_b   1.000
_cell.length_c   1.000
_cell.angle_alpha   90.00
_cell.angle_beta   90.00
_cell.angle_gamma   90.00
#
_symmetry.space_group_name_H-M   'P 1'
#
loop_
_entity.id
_entity.type
_entity.pdbx_description
1 polymer ?
#
loop_
_entity_poly.entity_id
_entity_poly.type
_entity_poly.pdbx_seq_one_letter_code
_entity_poly.pdbx_strand_id
1 'polypeptide(L)'
;MLSRLLLVAWIVGVTWAQKPQLFLLETFEEDKNLSGWVMSEKLDGVRAYWDGKRLLSRSGKSFAAPAWFVEQLPPFAVDGELYTHRGDFERITSIVNQSLPHEGWRAIVYHIFEVPHAKGTLYERLALAKSYEGKHLHVVAQLPCASNEAAFAFRDSVVREGGEGIVVRDPHRGYETGRLSSALKLKPYEDAECKVTGYTQGKGKYAHQVGALLCAYGDQVLKIGTGLSDAMRAVPPPLGSTITFSYKGTTGKGVPKSRLL
;
A
#
# COMPACT_ATOMS: atom_id res chain seq x y z
N MET A 1 -62.07 -25.55 -21.28
CA MET A 1 -60.97 -25.79 -20.33
C MET A 1 -59.65 -25.43 -21.02
N LEU A 2 -59.12 -24.23 -20.81
CA LEU A 2 -57.74 -23.90 -21.19
C LEU A 2 -57.06 -23.25 -19.99
N SER A 3 -56.16 -24.02 -19.36
CA SER A 3 -55.28 -23.57 -18.29
C SER A 3 -54.13 -22.78 -18.91
N ARG A 4 -53.96 -21.52 -18.52
CA ARG A 4 -52.76 -20.73 -18.82
C ARG A 4 -51.78 -20.89 -17.67
N LEU A 5 -50.72 -21.68 -17.88
CA LEU A 5 -49.54 -21.67 -17.01
C LEU A 5 -48.81 -20.33 -17.18
N LEU A 6 -48.68 -19.59 -16.09
CA LEU A 6 -47.76 -18.45 -15.97
C LEU A 6 -46.37 -19.00 -15.57
N LEU A 7 -45.41 -18.94 -16.48
CA LEU A 7 -44.00 -19.08 -16.15
C LEU A 7 -43.52 -17.79 -15.48
N VAL A 8 -43.19 -17.87 -14.19
CA VAL A 8 -42.48 -16.81 -13.48
C VAL A 8 -40.98 -17.07 -13.65
N ALA A 9 -40.33 -16.29 -14.51
CA ALA A 9 -38.88 -16.30 -14.65
C ALA A 9 -38.23 -15.60 -13.45
N TRP A 10 -37.53 -16.35 -12.61
CA TRP A 10 -36.69 -15.81 -11.55
C TRP A 10 -35.40 -15.27 -12.17
N ILE A 11 -35.33 -13.95 -12.35
CA ILE A 11 -34.08 -13.28 -12.69
C ILE A 11 -33.25 -13.21 -11.40
N VAL A 12 -32.27 -14.10 -11.27
CA VAL A 12 -31.23 -14.00 -10.24
C VAL A 12 -30.28 -12.88 -10.66
N GLY A 13 -30.57 -11.66 -10.22
CA GLY A 13 -29.67 -10.52 -10.41
C GLY A 13 -28.40 -10.72 -9.59
N VAL A 14 -27.28 -11.00 -10.26
CA VAL A 14 -25.95 -10.95 -9.65
C VAL A 14 -25.67 -9.47 -9.35
N THR A 15 -25.90 -9.06 -8.10
CA THR A 15 -25.55 -7.72 -7.65
C THR A 15 -24.04 -7.63 -7.52
N TRP A 16 -23.39 -7.04 -8.53
CA TRP A 16 -21.99 -6.64 -8.41
C TRP A 16 -21.91 -5.55 -7.34
N ALA A 17 -21.30 -5.88 -6.20
CA ALA A 17 -21.05 -4.89 -5.16
C ALA A 17 -20.17 -3.78 -5.77
N GLN A 18 -20.65 -2.54 -5.67
CA GLN A 18 -19.92 -1.39 -6.15
C GLN A 18 -18.56 -1.31 -5.43
N LYS A 19 -17.49 -1.11 -6.20
CA LYS A 19 -16.12 -1.01 -5.66
C LYS A 19 -16.08 0.02 -4.53
N PRO A 20 -15.58 -0.33 -3.34
CA PRO A 20 -15.55 0.61 -2.23
C PRO A 20 -14.63 1.79 -2.56
N GLN A 21 -15.09 3.00 -2.26
CA GLN A 21 -14.27 4.20 -2.35
C GLN A 21 -13.44 4.30 -1.08
N LEU A 22 -12.19 3.84 -1.16
CA LEU A 22 -11.30 3.75 -0.01
C LEU A 22 -10.23 4.83 -0.05
N PHE A 23 -9.66 5.14 1.11
CA PHE A 23 -8.45 5.96 1.19
C PHE A 23 -7.27 5.20 0.58
N LEU A 24 -6.35 5.91 -0.07
CA LEU A 24 -5.17 5.35 -0.71
C LEU A 24 -3.93 6.14 -0.27
N LEU A 25 -2.87 5.40 0.07
CA LEU A 25 -1.59 6.00 0.45
C LEU A 25 -0.89 6.63 -0.75
N GLU A 26 -0.33 7.82 -0.52
CA GLU A 26 0.64 8.45 -1.41
C GLU A 26 2.08 8.06 -1.02
N THR A 27 3.03 8.18 -1.94
CA THR A 27 4.44 7.92 -1.65
C THR A 27 5.05 9.14 -0.98
N PHE A 28 5.85 8.95 0.08
CA PHE A 28 6.59 10.05 0.69
C PHE A 28 7.63 10.66 -0.27
N GLU A 29 7.64 11.99 -0.34
CA GLU A 29 8.61 12.83 -1.04
C GLU A 29 9.43 13.62 0.00
N GLU A 30 10.73 13.82 -0.26
CA GLU A 30 11.74 14.23 0.75
C GLU A 30 11.53 15.61 1.38
N ASP A 31 10.68 16.45 0.80
CA ASP A 31 10.39 17.82 1.25
C ASP A 31 9.25 17.92 2.27
N LYS A 32 8.52 16.81 2.53
CA LYS A 32 7.38 16.83 3.44
C LYS A 32 7.81 16.70 4.91
N ASN A 33 7.38 17.64 5.75
CA ASN A 33 7.56 17.56 7.20
C ASN A 33 6.53 16.62 7.84
N LEU A 34 7.00 15.62 8.58
CA LEU A 34 6.20 14.61 9.28
C LEU A 34 6.07 14.85 10.79
N SER A 35 6.65 15.93 11.33
CA SER A 35 6.51 16.25 12.75
C SER A 35 5.04 16.45 13.14
N GLY A 36 4.63 15.80 14.22
CA GLY A 36 3.24 15.84 14.73
C GLY A 36 2.31 14.85 14.04
N TRP A 37 2.79 14.07 13.07
CA TRP A 37 2.03 12.98 12.48
C TRP A 37 2.10 11.72 13.36
N VAL A 38 1.43 10.65 12.93
CA VAL A 38 1.58 9.32 13.51
C VAL A 38 2.14 8.33 12.50
N MET A 39 2.79 7.28 12.99
CA MET A 39 3.38 6.23 12.19
C MET A 39 2.99 4.83 12.71
N SER A 40 2.92 3.88 11.79
CA SER A 40 2.62 2.47 12.06
C SER A 40 3.34 1.57 11.05
N GLU A 41 3.58 0.31 11.39
CA GLU A 41 4.11 -0.65 10.42
C GLU A 41 3.16 -0.80 9.23
N LYS A 42 3.73 -0.82 8.03
CA LYS A 42 3.00 -1.21 6.82
C LYS A 42 2.99 -2.74 6.76
N LEU A 43 1.82 -3.31 7.01
CA LEU A 43 1.61 -4.75 6.93
C LEU A 43 1.51 -5.19 5.46
N ASP A 44 2.26 -6.24 5.11
CA ASP A 44 2.24 -6.88 3.78
C ASP A 44 1.25 -8.04 3.78
N GLY A 45 -0.05 -7.69 3.86
CA GLY A 45 -1.14 -8.64 3.89
C GLY A 45 -2.10 -8.45 2.72
N VAL A 46 -3.37 -8.77 2.95
CA VAL A 46 -4.44 -8.51 1.98
C VAL A 46 -5.44 -7.52 2.56
N ARG A 47 -5.47 -6.30 1.99
CA ARG A 47 -6.46 -5.29 2.36
C ARG A 47 -7.89 -5.81 2.24
N ALA A 48 -8.63 -5.66 3.32
CA ALA A 48 -10.05 -5.94 3.39
C ALA A 48 -10.81 -4.70 3.87
N TYR A 49 -12.06 -4.60 3.41
CA TYR A 49 -13.02 -3.59 3.80
C TYR A 49 -14.28 -4.31 4.27
N TRP A 50 -14.64 -4.13 5.52
CA TRP A 50 -15.89 -4.60 6.08
C TRP A 50 -16.95 -3.52 5.89
N ASP A 51 -18.05 -3.84 5.20
CA ASP A 51 -19.14 -2.88 4.93
C ASP A 51 -20.22 -2.87 6.04
N GLY A 52 -19.98 -3.56 7.16
CA GLY A 52 -20.99 -3.84 8.19
C GLY A 52 -21.71 -5.18 8.00
N LYS A 53 -21.54 -5.84 6.85
CA LYS A 53 -22.22 -7.11 6.50
C LYS A 53 -21.33 -8.11 5.77
N ARG A 54 -20.42 -7.64 4.92
CA ARG A 54 -19.54 -8.45 4.07
C ARG A 54 -18.13 -7.92 4.13
N LEU A 55 -17.18 -8.84 4.06
CA LEU A 55 -15.77 -8.54 3.96
C LEU A 55 -15.37 -8.51 2.47
N LEU A 56 -14.98 -7.35 1.99
CA LEU A 56 -14.73 -7.05 0.59
C LEU A 56 -13.25 -6.75 0.36
N SER A 57 -12.71 -7.22 -0.77
CA SER A 57 -11.41 -6.77 -1.25
C SER A 57 -11.45 -5.32 -1.73
N ARG A 58 -10.27 -4.73 -1.97
CA ARG A 58 -10.13 -3.41 -2.61
C ARG A 58 -10.85 -3.29 -3.96
N SER A 59 -11.06 -4.39 -4.67
CA SER A 59 -11.75 -4.41 -5.97
C SER A 59 -13.28 -4.52 -5.86
N GLY A 60 -13.81 -4.79 -4.66
CA GLY A 60 -15.24 -5.06 -4.42
C GLY A 60 -15.61 -6.55 -4.41
N LYS A 61 -14.67 -7.46 -4.75
CA LYS A 61 -14.90 -8.92 -4.60
C LYS A 61 -15.09 -9.28 -3.14
N SER A 62 -16.17 -10.00 -2.82
CA SER A 62 -16.39 -10.56 -1.48
C SER A 62 -15.42 -11.69 -1.18
N PHE A 63 -14.84 -11.67 0.02
CA PHE A 63 -14.11 -12.81 0.56
C PHE A 63 -15.08 -13.85 1.13
N ALA A 64 -14.74 -15.13 1.00
CA ALA A 64 -15.46 -16.22 1.65
C ALA A 64 -14.99 -16.36 3.12
N ALA A 65 -15.15 -15.32 3.93
CA ALA A 65 -14.80 -15.36 5.34
C ALA A 65 -15.77 -16.27 6.12
N PRO A 66 -15.28 -17.15 7.03
CA PRO A 66 -16.16 -17.96 7.87
C PRO A 66 -17.12 -17.11 8.73
N ALA A 67 -18.30 -17.65 9.04
CA ALA A 67 -19.31 -16.96 9.87
C ALA A 67 -18.73 -16.49 11.22
N TRP A 68 -18.03 -17.39 11.93
CA TRP A 68 -17.36 -17.09 13.19
C TRP A 68 -16.34 -15.93 13.09
N PHE A 69 -15.77 -15.69 11.90
CA PHE A 69 -14.80 -14.61 11.70
C PHE A 69 -15.50 -13.25 11.56
N VAL A 70 -16.66 -13.21 10.91
CA VAL A 70 -17.38 -11.95 10.67
C VAL A 70 -18.35 -11.57 11.78
N GLU A 71 -18.83 -12.54 12.57
CA GLU A 71 -19.75 -12.32 13.71
C GLU A 71 -19.16 -11.45 14.83
N GLN A 72 -17.83 -11.43 14.98
CA GLN A 72 -17.11 -10.59 15.94
C GLN A 72 -16.81 -9.18 15.41
N LEU A 73 -17.08 -8.90 14.14
CA LEU A 73 -16.78 -7.60 13.52
C LEU A 73 -17.82 -6.55 13.93
N PRO A 74 -17.44 -5.26 13.99
CA PRO A 74 -18.36 -4.20 14.37
C PRO A 74 -19.55 -4.07 13.41
N PRO A 75 -20.69 -3.52 13.87
CA PRO A 75 -21.87 -3.30 13.03
C PRO A 75 -21.71 -2.10 12.07
N PHE A 76 -20.50 -1.56 11.92
CA PHE A 76 -20.15 -0.42 11.09
C PHE A 76 -18.91 -0.71 10.24
N ALA A 77 -18.65 0.14 9.25
CA ALA A 77 -17.59 -0.08 8.31
C ALA A 77 -16.19 0.05 8.95
N VAL A 78 -15.29 -0.89 8.65
CA VAL A 78 -13.87 -0.81 9.04
C VAL A 78 -12.97 -1.25 7.90
N ASP A 79 -11.78 -0.66 7.82
CA ASP A 79 -10.79 -0.88 6.77
C ASP A 79 -9.45 -1.26 7.40
N GLY A 80 -8.85 -2.32 6.87
CA GLY A 80 -7.70 -2.95 7.50
C GLY A 80 -6.96 -3.92 6.59
N GLU A 81 -6.00 -4.61 7.16
CA GLU A 81 -5.21 -5.64 6.49
C GLU A 81 -5.50 -7.01 7.10
N LEU A 82 -5.84 -8.00 6.28
CA LEU A 82 -5.81 -9.41 6.70
C LEU A 82 -4.36 -9.86 6.73
N TYR A 83 -3.89 -10.27 7.90
CA TYR A 83 -2.48 -10.47 8.17
C TYR A 83 -2.25 -11.62 9.15
N THR A 84 -1.07 -12.23 9.09
CA THR A 84 -0.63 -13.32 9.99
C THR A 84 0.70 -12.93 10.64
N HIS A 85 1.78 -12.94 9.86
CA HIS A 85 3.11 -12.48 10.24
C HIS A 85 3.91 -12.01 9.02
N ARG A 86 5.11 -11.47 9.25
CA ARG A 86 5.98 -10.95 8.20
C ARG A 86 6.37 -12.06 7.23
N GLY A 87 6.39 -11.74 5.94
CA GLY A 87 6.76 -12.68 4.87
C GLY A 87 5.70 -13.73 4.51
N ASP A 88 4.47 -13.64 5.04
CA ASP A 88 3.43 -14.66 4.82
C ASP A 88 2.38 -14.28 3.75
N PHE A 89 2.66 -13.25 2.94
CA PHE A 89 1.73 -12.69 1.96
C PHE A 89 1.13 -13.73 1.00
N GLU A 90 1.95 -14.64 0.48
CA GLU A 90 1.51 -15.68 -0.47
C GLU A 90 0.52 -16.65 0.19
N ARG A 91 0.78 -17.05 1.43
CA ARG A 91 -0.11 -17.92 2.20
C ARG A 91 -1.42 -17.22 2.53
N ILE A 92 -1.38 -15.96 2.99
CA ILE A 92 -2.60 -15.16 3.25
C ILE A 92 -3.44 -15.09 1.98
N THR A 93 -2.81 -14.75 0.85
CA THR A 93 -3.45 -14.64 -0.46
C THR A 93 -4.09 -15.97 -0.88
N SER A 94 -3.40 -17.10 -0.67
CA SER A 94 -3.93 -18.44 -0.93
C SER A 94 -5.19 -18.75 -0.10
N ILE A 95 -5.22 -18.36 1.18
CA ILE A 95 -6.35 -18.58 2.08
C ILE A 95 -7.57 -17.73 1.69
N VAL A 96 -7.37 -16.44 1.43
CA VAL A 96 -8.49 -15.49 1.25
C VAL A 96 -9.08 -15.53 -0.16
N ASN A 97 -8.35 -16.03 -1.16
CA ASN A 97 -8.84 -16.12 -2.54
C ASN A 97 -9.73 -17.33 -2.82
N GLN A 98 -9.90 -18.24 -1.86
CA GLN A 98 -10.79 -19.39 -1.97
C GLN A 98 -12.25 -18.96 -2.18
N SER A 99 -13.00 -19.77 -2.95
CA SER A 99 -14.44 -19.54 -3.18
C SER A 99 -15.31 -19.95 -1.99
N LEU A 100 -14.80 -20.84 -1.13
CA LEU A 100 -15.43 -21.29 0.10
C LEU A 100 -14.56 -20.97 1.31
N PRO A 101 -15.12 -20.87 2.53
CA PRO A 101 -14.36 -20.61 3.74
C PRO A 101 -13.26 -21.65 3.96
N HIS A 102 -12.02 -21.18 4.08
CA HIS A 102 -10.83 -22.00 4.28
C HIS A 102 -10.48 -22.12 5.78
N GLU A 103 -9.96 -23.26 6.23
CA GLU A 103 -9.59 -23.45 7.64
C GLU A 103 -8.47 -22.51 8.13
N GLY A 104 -7.60 -22.10 7.21
CA GLY A 104 -6.49 -21.18 7.45
C GLY A 104 -6.90 -19.79 7.95
N TRP A 105 -8.18 -19.41 7.84
CA TRP A 105 -8.70 -18.18 8.47
C TRP A 105 -8.45 -18.14 9.98
N ARG A 106 -8.27 -19.29 10.64
CA ARG A 106 -7.90 -19.36 12.07
C ARG A 106 -6.54 -18.72 12.40
N ALA A 107 -5.65 -18.58 11.42
CA ALA A 107 -4.38 -17.89 11.60
C ALA A 107 -4.47 -16.40 11.28
N ILE A 108 -5.49 -15.97 10.54
CA ILE A 108 -5.63 -14.58 10.07
C ILE A 108 -6.15 -13.70 11.20
N VAL A 109 -5.56 -12.53 11.30
CA VAL A 109 -5.99 -11.40 12.11
C VAL A 109 -6.33 -10.23 11.19
N TYR A 110 -7.42 -9.54 11.46
CA TYR A 110 -7.80 -8.32 10.74
C TYR A 110 -7.27 -7.09 11.48
N HIS A 111 -6.22 -6.48 10.94
CA HIS A 111 -5.56 -5.32 11.50
C HIS A 111 -6.20 -4.03 11.00
N ILE A 112 -7.10 -3.45 11.80
CA ILE A 112 -7.87 -2.26 11.48
C ILE A 112 -6.98 -1.03 11.57
N PHE A 113 -6.95 -0.26 10.49
CA PHE A 113 -6.19 0.98 10.42
C PHE A 113 -7.04 2.20 10.09
N GLU A 114 -8.35 2.02 9.86
CA GLU A 114 -9.31 3.12 9.63
C GLU A 114 -10.76 2.67 9.88
N VAL A 115 -11.64 3.62 10.22
CA VAL A 115 -13.10 3.44 10.33
C VAL A 115 -13.81 4.39 9.35
N PRO A 116 -14.08 3.94 8.11
CA PRO A 116 -14.71 4.77 7.09
C PRO A 116 -16.03 5.39 7.53
N HIS A 117 -16.29 6.61 7.04
CA HIS A 117 -17.50 7.40 7.31
C HIS A 117 -17.70 7.88 8.75
N ALA A 118 -16.87 7.46 9.71
CA ALA A 118 -16.87 8.02 11.06
C ALA A 118 -16.33 9.47 11.05
N LYS A 119 -16.88 10.30 11.94
CA LYS A 119 -16.44 11.69 12.13
C LYS A 119 -15.26 11.77 13.09
N GLY A 120 -14.56 12.90 13.07
CA GLY A 120 -13.45 13.18 13.99
C GLY A 120 -12.09 12.83 13.41
N THR A 121 -11.08 12.95 14.26
CA THR A 121 -9.66 12.61 14.05
C THR A 121 -9.45 11.12 13.85
N LEU A 122 -8.27 10.72 13.37
CA LEU A 122 -7.89 9.31 13.23
C LEU A 122 -8.01 8.57 14.57
N TYR A 123 -7.61 9.20 15.68
CA TYR A 123 -7.69 8.59 17.00
C TYR A 123 -9.13 8.31 17.43
N GLU A 124 -10.02 9.29 17.27
CA GLU A 124 -11.45 9.14 17.61
C GLU A 124 -12.10 8.04 16.78
N ARG A 125 -11.77 7.97 15.48
CA ARG A 125 -12.27 6.91 14.59
C ARG A 125 -11.76 5.54 15.00
N LEU A 126 -10.46 5.38 15.22
CA LEU A 126 -9.88 4.09 15.64
C LEU A 126 -10.35 3.64 17.03
N ALA A 127 -10.66 4.57 17.94
CA ALA A 127 -11.23 4.26 19.25
C ALA A 127 -12.58 3.53 19.14
N LEU A 128 -13.37 3.77 18.08
CA LEU A 128 -14.62 3.04 17.83
C LEU A 128 -14.39 1.54 17.59
N ALA A 129 -13.33 1.20 16.85
CA ALA A 129 -12.97 -0.19 16.59
C ALA A 129 -12.27 -0.87 17.77
N LYS A 130 -11.72 -0.09 18.71
CA LYS A 130 -10.95 -0.59 19.85
C LYS A 130 -11.77 -1.48 20.78
N SER A 131 -13.07 -1.22 20.93
CA SER A 131 -13.97 -2.05 21.74
C SER A 131 -14.26 -3.43 21.15
N TYR A 132 -13.90 -3.67 19.88
CA TYR A 132 -14.05 -4.95 19.19
C TYR A 132 -12.73 -5.73 19.11
N GLU A 133 -11.67 -5.25 19.76
CA GLU A 133 -10.41 -5.99 19.77
C GLU A 133 -10.59 -7.37 20.41
N GLY A 134 -9.96 -8.35 19.80
CA GLY A 134 -10.02 -9.73 20.22
C GLY A 134 -9.08 -10.57 19.37
N LYS A 135 -9.30 -11.89 19.39
CA LYS A 135 -8.38 -12.86 18.77
C LYS A 135 -8.10 -12.61 17.28
N HIS A 136 -9.07 -12.07 16.55
CA HIS A 136 -9.03 -11.96 15.09
C HIS A 136 -9.25 -10.53 14.58
N LEU A 137 -9.33 -9.55 15.50
CA LEU A 137 -9.42 -8.14 15.16
C LEU A 137 -8.49 -7.37 16.09
N HIS A 138 -7.58 -6.60 15.51
CA HIS A 138 -6.67 -5.73 16.24
C HIS A 138 -6.66 -4.35 15.62
N VAL A 139 -6.62 -3.30 16.44
CA VAL A 139 -6.42 -1.94 15.94
C VAL A 139 -4.93 -1.65 15.82
N VAL A 140 -4.49 -1.23 14.64
CA VAL A 140 -3.08 -0.90 14.37
C VAL A 140 -2.67 0.28 15.24
N ALA A 141 -1.68 0.06 16.11
CA ALA A 141 -1.13 1.09 16.97
C ALA A 141 -0.57 2.26 16.15
N GLN A 142 -0.91 3.48 16.58
CA GLN A 142 -0.43 4.72 15.97
C GLN A 142 0.62 5.34 16.90
N LEU A 143 1.88 5.29 16.51
CA LEU A 143 3.01 5.84 17.27
C LEU A 143 3.24 7.31 16.88
N PRO A 144 3.53 8.22 17.81
CA PRO A 144 3.87 9.60 17.47
C PRO A 144 5.11 9.70 16.57
N CYS A 145 5.05 10.52 15.53
CA CYS A 145 6.16 10.85 14.65
C CYS A 145 6.72 12.23 15.03
N ALA A 146 7.84 12.24 15.76
CA ALA A 146 8.46 13.47 16.24
C ALA A 146 9.16 14.25 15.10
N SER A 147 9.76 13.55 14.13
CA SER A 147 10.47 14.13 13.00
C SER A 147 10.61 13.15 11.85
N ASN A 148 11.10 13.63 10.70
CA ASN A 148 11.42 12.79 9.55
C ASN A 148 12.47 11.73 9.90
N GLU A 149 13.49 12.09 10.69
CA GLU A 149 14.54 11.18 11.15
C GLU A 149 13.96 10.05 12.01
N ALA A 150 13.02 10.37 12.91
CA ALA A 150 12.33 9.37 13.71
C ALA A 150 11.51 8.40 12.85
N ALA A 151 10.82 8.91 11.83
CA ALA A 151 10.09 8.08 10.87
C ALA A 151 11.04 7.15 10.08
N PHE A 152 12.17 7.65 9.60
CA PHE A 152 13.15 6.84 8.90
C PHE A 152 13.81 5.79 9.81
N ALA A 153 14.16 6.14 11.04
CA ALA A 153 14.70 5.19 12.01
C ALA A 153 13.69 4.07 12.32
N PHE A 154 12.41 4.41 12.51
CA PHE A 154 11.35 3.42 12.73
C PHE A 154 11.16 2.52 11.50
N ARG A 155 11.12 3.10 10.30
CA ARG A 155 11.09 2.35 9.03
C ARG A 155 12.24 1.35 8.95
N ASP A 156 13.46 1.78 9.22
CA ASP A 156 14.66 0.94 9.07
C ASP A 156 14.68 -0.18 10.11
N SER A 157 14.16 0.07 11.32
CA SER A 157 13.94 -0.99 12.31
C SER A 157 12.95 -2.04 11.82
N VAL A 158 11.78 -1.60 11.33
CA VAL A 158 10.74 -2.50 10.81
C VAL A 158 11.27 -3.35 9.65
N VAL A 159 11.99 -2.73 8.70
CA VAL A 159 12.58 -3.43 7.54
C VAL A 159 13.63 -4.44 7.98
N ARG A 160 14.51 -4.09 8.94
CA ARG A 160 15.54 -4.99 9.46
C ARG A 160 14.95 -6.25 10.07
N GLU A 161 13.77 -6.13 10.65
CA GLU A 161 13.04 -7.26 11.23
C GLU A 161 12.09 -7.95 10.23
N GLY A 162 12.23 -7.67 8.92
CA GLY A 162 11.50 -8.32 7.83
C GLY A 162 10.15 -7.69 7.45
N GLY A 163 9.83 -6.52 7.98
CA GLY A 163 8.60 -5.79 7.64
C GLY A 163 8.73 -4.98 6.34
N GLU A 164 7.60 -4.55 5.77
CA GLU A 164 7.58 -3.93 4.44
C GLU A 164 8.01 -2.45 4.43
N GLY A 165 7.94 -1.79 5.58
CA GLY A 165 8.12 -0.35 5.76
C GLY A 165 7.07 0.20 6.72
N ILE A 166 6.79 1.51 6.63
CA ILE A 166 5.82 2.17 7.52
C ILE A 166 4.79 2.99 6.74
N VAL A 167 3.67 3.25 7.41
CA VAL A 167 2.66 4.21 7.02
C VAL A 167 2.71 5.38 8.00
N VAL A 168 2.73 6.61 7.49
CA VAL A 168 2.69 7.84 8.29
C VAL A 168 1.44 8.63 7.92
N ARG A 169 0.69 9.14 8.89
CA ARG A 169 -0.60 9.80 8.69
C ARG A 169 -0.71 11.08 9.52
N ASP A 170 -1.36 12.09 8.95
CA ASP A 170 -1.84 13.23 9.73
C ASP A 170 -3.02 12.77 10.60
N PRO A 171 -2.88 12.73 11.95
CA PRO A 171 -3.93 12.22 12.81
C PRO A 171 -5.15 13.15 12.91
N HIS A 172 -5.03 14.42 12.53
CA HIS A 172 -6.08 15.43 12.70
C HIS A 172 -7.02 15.53 11.50
N ARG A 173 -6.68 14.87 10.38
CA ARG A 173 -7.54 14.83 9.20
C ARG A 173 -8.77 13.95 9.43
N GLY A 174 -9.91 14.45 8.96
CA GLY A 174 -11.14 13.66 8.83
C GLY A 174 -10.96 12.52 7.83
N TYR A 175 -11.93 11.61 7.77
CA TYR A 175 -11.92 10.54 6.78
C TYR A 175 -12.10 11.13 5.37
N GLU A 176 -11.18 10.79 4.47
CA GLU A 176 -11.19 11.19 3.06
C GLU A 176 -10.99 9.94 2.18
N THR A 177 -11.52 9.97 0.96
CA THR A 177 -11.37 8.89 -0.02
C THR A 177 -10.42 9.31 -1.15
N GLY A 178 -9.84 8.34 -1.86
CA GLY A 178 -8.88 8.61 -2.93
C GLY A 178 -7.45 8.67 -2.42
N ARG A 179 -6.53 9.14 -3.28
CA ARG A 179 -5.10 9.24 -2.94
C ARG A 179 -4.87 10.51 -2.15
N LEU A 180 -4.34 10.36 -0.93
CA LEU A 180 -4.25 11.44 0.03
C LEU A 180 -2.80 11.77 0.35
N SER A 181 -2.46 13.06 0.25
CA SER A 181 -1.17 13.53 0.71
C SER A 181 -1.04 13.47 2.24
N SER A 182 -2.15 13.36 2.98
CA SER A 182 -2.22 13.19 4.44
C SER A 182 -1.95 11.77 4.94
N ALA A 183 -1.73 10.80 4.05
CA ALA A 183 -1.41 9.42 4.40
C ALA A 183 -0.35 8.86 3.45
N LEU A 184 0.84 8.62 3.98
CA LEU A 184 2.05 8.35 3.20
C LEU A 184 2.59 6.97 3.49
N LYS A 185 3.10 6.29 2.46
CA LYS A 185 3.91 5.08 2.61
C LYS A 185 5.39 5.43 2.52
N LEU A 186 6.16 4.94 3.50
CA LEU A 186 7.61 5.05 3.54
C LEU A 186 8.17 3.63 3.47
N LYS A 187 8.61 3.24 2.27
CA LYS A 187 9.30 1.97 2.02
C LYS A 187 10.78 2.25 1.78
N PRO A 188 11.68 1.29 2.07
CA PRO A 188 13.05 1.37 1.59
C PRO A 188 13.03 1.44 0.05
N TYR A 189 14.05 2.08 -0.52
CA TYR A 189 14.30 1.92 -1.94
C TYR A 189 14.81 0.48 -2.17
N GLU A 190 14.38 -0.14 -3.25
CA GLU A 190 14.98 -1.40 -3.69
C GLU A 190 16.22 -1.06 -4.52
N ASP A 191 17.37 -1.62 -4.16
CA ASP A 191 18.59 -1.45 -4.93
C ASP A 191 18.65 -2.48 -6.05
N ALA A 192 19.01 -2.04 -7.23
CA ALA A 192 19.30 -2.88 -8.37
C ALA A 192 20.50 -2.33 -9.14
N GLU A 193 21.07 -3.18 -9.98
CA GLU A 193 22.18 -2.81 -10.85
C GLU A 193 21.71 -2.66 -12.28
N CYS A 194 22.29 -1.73 -13.02
CA CYS A 194 22.07 -1.60 -14.45
C CYS A 194 23.36 -1.18 -15.16
N LYS A 195 23.47 -1.53 -16.44
CA LYS A 195 24.63 -1.19 -17.25
C LYS A 195 24.39 0.10 -18.01
N VAL A 196 25.27 1.09 -17.86
CA VAL A 196 25.16 2.36 -18.58
C VAL A 196 25.36 2.13 -20.07
N THR A 197 24.38 2.51 -20.89
CA THR A 197 24.38 2.33 -22.36
C THR A 197 24.32 3.64 -23.12
N GLY A 198 24.02 4.76 -22.46
CA GLY A 198 24.00 6.07 -23.09
C GLY A 198 23.75 7.20 -22.10
N TYR A 199 23.67 8.42 -22.62
CA TYR A 199 23.36 9.62 -21.86
C TYR A 199 22.31 10.46 -22.58
N THR A 200 21.59 11.29 -21.83
CA THR A 200 20.75 12.35 -22.42
C THR A 200 21.31 13.72 -22.11
N GLN A 201 21.21 14.65 -23.05
CA GLN A 201 21.58 16.05 -22.83
C GLN A 201 20.76 16.69 -21.70
N GLY A 202 21.42 17.40 -20.79
CA GLY A 202 20.75 18.19 -19.75
C GLY A 202 20.05 19.43 -20.32
N LYS A 203 19.19 20.04 -19.50
CA LYS A 203 18.44 21.26 -19.82
C LYS A 203 18.60 22.27 -18.69
N GLY A 204 18.33 23.55 -18.96
CA GLY A 204 18.41 24.62 -17.96
C GLY A 204 19.81 24.72 -17.36
N LYS A 205 19.91 24.65 -16.02
CA LYS A 205 21.21 24.68 -15.31
C LYS A 205 22.21 23.59 -15.75
N TYR A 206 21.72 22.50 -16.37
CA TYR A 206 22.54 21.39 -16.87
C TYR A 206 22.66 21.37 -18.39
N ALA A 207 22.41 22.48 -19.10
CA ALA A 207 22.39 22.52 -20.56
C ALA A 207 23.69 22.05 -21.23
N HIS A 208 24.83 22.12 -20.55
CA HIS A 208 26.14 21.69 -21.06
C HIS A 208 26.67 20.41 -20.38
N GLN A 209 25.80 19.66 -19.71
CA GLN A 209 26.16 18.48 -18.93
C GLN A 209 25.17 17.34 -19.16
N VAL A 210 25.47 16.16 -18.61
CA VAL A 210 24.55 15.02 -18.66
C VAL A 210 23.29 15.31 -17.84
N GLY A 211 22.13 15.15 -18.49
CA GLY A 211 20.82 15.25 -17.86
C GLY A 211 20.41 13.96 -17.16
N ALA A 212 20.70 12.80 -17.78
CA ALA A 212 20.37 11.49 -17.25
C ALA A 212 21.25 10.41 -17.89
N LEU A 213 21.44 9.30 -17.17
CA LEU A 213 22.01 8.06 -17.70
C LEU A 213 20.91 7.22 -18.35
N LEU A 214 21.21 6.62 -19.50
CA LEU A 214 20.42 5.55 -20.10
C LEU A 214 21.10 4.24 -19.74
N CYS A 215 20.36 3.30 -19.15
CA CYS A 215 20.93 2.07 -18.63
C CYS A 215 20.10 0.86 -19.06
N ALA A 216 20.77 -0.23 -19.46
CA ALA A 216 20.13 -1.50 -19.72
C ALA A 216 19.81 -2.22 -18.39
N TYR A 217 18.57 -2.65 -18.24
CA TYR A 217 18.05 -3.40 -17.09
C TYR A 217 17.07 -4.47 -17.58
N GLY A 218 17.53 -5.72 -17.64
CA GLY A 218 16.83 -6.79 -18.37
C GLY A 218 16.59 -6.38 -19.83
N ASP A 219 15.37 -6.56 -20.33
CA ASP A 219 14.97 -6.17 -21.68
C ASP A 219 14.56 -4.69 -21.81
N GLN A 220 14.75 -3.89 -20.76
CA GLN A 220 14.31 -2.50 -20.70
C GLN A 220 15.49 -1.52 -20.67
N VAL A 221 15.22 -0.28 -21.09
CA VAL A 221 16.13 0.86 -20.91
C VAL A 221 15.58 1.78 -19.83
N LEU A 222 16.33 1.93 -18.75
CA LEU A 222 16.06 2.88 -17.68
C LEU A 222 16.68 4.24 -17.99
N LYS A 223 15.95 5.31 -17.67
CA LYS A 223 16.47 6.68 -17.68
C LYS A 223 16.61 7.18 -16.25
N ILE A 224 17.85 7.30 -15.77
CA ILE A 224 18.17 7.72 -14.40
C ILE A 224 18.67 9.17 -14.42
N GLY A 225 17.77 10.09 -14.07
CA GLY A 225 18.06 11.54 -14.08
C GLY A 225 18.24 12.17 -12.69
N THR A 226 17.90 11.44 -11.63
CA THR A 226 17.95 11.88 -10.23
C THR A 226 19.06 11.13 -9.48
N GLY A 227 19.65 11.73 -8.45
CA GLY A 227 20.80 11.17 -7.71
C GLY A 227 22.17 11.48 -8.30
N LEU A 228 22.25 11.94 -9.56
CA LEU A 228 23.49 12.45 -10.14
C LEU A 228 23.93 13.76 -9.46
N SER A 229 25.10 13.74 -8.83
CA SER A 229 25.78 14.94 -8.34
C SER A 229 26.23 15.83 -9.51
N ASP A 230 26.49 17.12 -9.26
CA ASP A 230 26.98 18.02 -10.32
C ASP A 230 28.33 17.55 -10.89
N ALA A 231 29.18 16.94 -10.06
CA ALA A 231 30.42 16.29 -10.50
C ALA A 231 30.15 15.11 -11.46
N MET A 232 29.19 14.24 -11.13
CA MET A 232 28.76 13.15 -12.01
C MET A 232 28.08 13.64 -13.29
N ARG A 233 27.46 14.82 -13.29
CA ARG A 233 26.88 15.39 -14.52
C ARG A 233 27.94 15.94 -15.46
N ALA A 234 29.02 16.49 -14.91
CA ALA A 234 30.19 16.91 -15.67
C ALA A 234 31.01 15.72 -16.17
N VAL A 235 31.18 14.70 -15.33
CA VAL A 235 31.92 13.46 -15.63
C VAL A 235 31.02 12.26 -15.30
N PRO A 236 30.19 11.79 -16.26
CA PRO A 236 29.25 10.70 -16.02
C PRO A 236 29.96 9.36 -15.84
N PRO A 237 29.32 8.40 -15.12
CA PRO A 237 29.74 7.01 -15.12
C PRO A 237 29.94 6.50 -16.55
N PRO A 238 31.08 5.85 -16.87
CA PRO A 238 31.42 5.48 -18.24
C PRO A 238 30.39 4.55 -18.90
N LEU A 239 30.29 4.62 -20.23
CA LEU A 239 29.52 3.65 -21.00
C LEU A 239 30.06 2.25 -20.73
N GLY A 240 29.15 1.31 -20.50
CA GLY A 240 29.45 -0.08 -20.19
C GLY A 240 29.72 -0.37 -18.72
N SER A 241 29.83 0.65 -17.86
CA SER A 241 29.94 0.45 -16.41
C SER A 241 28.62 -0.02 -15.81
N THR A 242 28.71 -0.86 -14.78
CA THR A 242 27.56 -1.22 -13.94
C THR A 242 27.45 -0.19 -12.82
N ILE A 243 26.25 0.33 -12.63
CA ILE A 243 25.92 1.26 -11.55
C ILE A 243 24.79 0.68 -10.70
N THR A 244 24.82 0.97 -9.41
CA THR A 244 23.72 0.66 -8.49
C THR A 244 22.75 1.84 -8.47
N PHE A 245 21.47 1.54 -8.59
CA PHE A 245 20.40 2.51 -8.49
C PHE A 245 19.33 2.00 -7.53
N SER A 246 18.76 2.93 -6.79
CA SER A 246 17.63 2.71 -5.91
C SER A 246 16.34 2.99 -6.69
N TYR A 247 15.30 2.16 -6.56
CA TYR A 247 14.00 2.42 -7.19
C TYR A 247 12.81 2.25 -6.23
N LYS A 248 11.71 2.96 -6.55
CA LYS A 248 10.44 2.94 -5.81
C LYS A 248 9.30 2.48 -6.71
N GLY A 249 9.09 1.17 -6.77
CA GLY A 249 8.08 0.56 -7.63
C GLY A 249 8.28 0.85 -9.12
N THR A 250 7.27 0.55 -9.93
CA THR A 250 7.33 0.65 -11.40
C THR A 250 6.29 1.62 -11.97
N THR A 251 6.52 2.15 -13.17
CA THR A 251 5.54 2.89 -13.97
C THR A 251 4.46 1.95 -14.51
N GLY A 252 3.39 2.47 -15.11
CA GLY A 252 2.35 1.65 -15.74
C GLY A 252 2.84 0.74 -16.89
N LYS A 253 4.09 0.93 -17.35
CA LYS A 253 4.77 0.07 -18.34
C LYS A 253 5.82 -0.88 -17.71
N GLY A 254 5.84 -1.00 -16.39
CA GLY A 254 6.77 -1.89 -15.68
C GLY A 254 8.19 -1.34 -15.48
N VAL A 255 8.48 -0.10 -15.90
CA VAL A 255 9.81 0.52 -15.75
C VAL A 255 10.01 1.03 -14.32
N PRO A 256 11.05 0.62 -13.57
CA PRO A 256 11.38 1.15 -12.25
C PRO A 256 11.47 2.68 -12.20
N LYS A 257 10.90 3.29 -11.15
CA LYS A 257 11.13 4.72 -10.84
C LYS A 257 12.45 4.85 -10.08
N SER A 258 13.53 5.11 -10.81
CA SER A 258 14.90 4.96 -10.35
C SER A 258 15.61 6.28 -10.00
N ARG A 259 16.55 6.20 -9.05
CA ARG A 259 17.48 7.24 -8.59
C ARG A 259 18.87 6.62 -8.46
N LEU A 260 19.90 7.29 -8.94
CA LEU A 260 21.28 6.85 -8.73
C LEU A 260 21.64 6.94 -7.23
N LEU A 261 22.38 5.95 -6.73
CA LEU A 261 22.99 5.98 -5.40
C LEU A 261 24.24 6.86 -5.40
#